data_AF-A0A3E3E3I0-F1
#
_entry.id   AF-A0A3E3E3I0-F1
#
_cell.length_a   1.000
_cell.length_b   1.000
_cell.length_c   1.000
_cell.angle_alpha   90.00
_cell.angle_beta   90.00
_cell.angle_gamma   90.00
#
_symmetry.space_group_name_H-M   'P 1'
#
loop_
_entity.id
_entity.type
_entity.pdbx_description
1 polymer ?
#
loop_
_entity_poly.entity_id
_entity_poly.type
_entity_poly.pdbx_seq_one_letter_code
_entity_poly.pdbx_strand_id
1 'polypeptide(L)'
;MKQKGFDYKLGNYLSINGAFKFPDDRSNMVLPVALEQYLLNYTNIKGIRLHLDNDQTGKECSKIIRLLIKEKYVIVNDSPTKFKDVNEMLIKNKTRHKVEIMK
;
A
#
# COMPACT_ATOMS: atom_id res chain seq x y z
N MET A 1 -3.92 14.68 8.04
CA MET A 1 -2.61 14.63 7.35
C MET A 1 -2.45 15.93 6.56
N LYS A 2 -1.57 16.83 6.99
CA LYS A 2 -1.09 17.97 6.20
C LYS A 2 0.41 18.05 6.48
N GLN A 3 1.21 17.24 5.77
CA GLN A 3 2.64 17.48 5.71
C GLN A 3 2.84 18.54 4.62
N LYS A 4 3.16 19.76 5.05
CA LYS A 4 3.73 20.87 4.28
C LYS A 4 3.38 20.90 2.78
N GLY A 5 2.26 21.53 2.42
CA GLY A 5 2.02 22.01 1.05
C GLY A 5 1.76 20.94 -0.03
N PHE A 6 1.74 19.65 0.29
CA PHE A 6 1.43 18.61 -0.69
C PHE A 6 -0.09 18.47 -0.87
N ASP A 7 -0.59 18.76 -2.08
CA ASP A 7 -1.99 18.48 -2.42
C ASP A 7 -2.14 16.99 -2.76
N TYR A 8 -2.67 16.24 -1.81
CA TYR A 8 -2.93 14.81 -1.95
C TYR A 8 -3.93 14.51 -3.10
N LYS A 9 -4.69 15.49 -3.58
CA LYS A 9 -5.61 15.33 -4.71
C LYS A 9 -4.90 15.22 -6.06
N LEU A 10 -3.63 15.63 -6.13
CA LEU A 10 -2.82 15.54 -7.36
C LEU A 10 -2.17 14.16 -7.54
N GLY A 11 -2.27 13.27 -6.55
CA GLY A 11 -1.71 11.93 -6.61
C GLY A 11 -2.76 10.84 -6.85
N ASN A 12 -2.29 9.70 -7.37
CA ASN A 12 -3.10 8.50 -7.56
C ASN A 12 -3.07 7.66 -6.29
N TYR A 13 -4.07 7.82 -5.42
CA TYR A 13 -4.18 7.06 -4.18
C TYR A 13 -5.44 6.19 -4.19
N LEU A 14 -5.25 4.91 -3.90
CA LEU A 14 -6.34 3.95 -3.72
C LEU A 14 -6.24 3.33 -2.33
N SER A 15 -7.30 3.43 -1.55
CA SER A 15 -7.48 2.64 -0.33
C SER A 15 -8.22 1.36 -0.67
N ILE A 16 -7.69 0.22 -0.23
CA ILE A 16 -8.30 -1.09 -0.42
C ILE A 16 -8.80 -1.56 0.94
N ASN A 17 -10.11 -1.77 1.10
CA ASN A 17 -10.68 -2.17 2.39
C ASN A 17 -10.28 -3.62 2.76
N GLY A 18 -10.07 -3.85 4.05
CA GLY A 18 -9.38 -5.02 4.59
C GLY A 18 -10.24 -6.28 4.66
N ALA A 19 -9.71 -7.33 4.02
CA ALA A 19 -9.91 -8.77 4.21
C ALA A 19 -10.07 -9.46 2.85
N PHE A 20 -9.00 -9.39 2.04
CA PHE A 20 -8.88 -10.28 0.90
C PHE A 20 -8.42 -11.65 1.42
N LYS A 21 -9.34 -12.61 1.54
CA LYS A 21 -8.97 -14.00 1.77
C LYS A 21 -8.57 -14.60 0.44
N PHE A 22 -7.31 -14.96 0.30
CA PHE A 22 -6.86 -15.71 -0.85
C PHE A 22 -7.40 -17.13 -0.75
N PRO A 23 -8.01 -17.68 -1.81
CA PRO A 23 -8.33 -19.09 -1.85
C PRO A 23 -7.03 -19.91 -1.72
N ASP A 24 -7.12 -21.08 -1.10
CA ASP A 24 -5.97 -21.99 -0.92
C ASP A 24 -5.38 -22.44 -2.26
N ASP A 25 -6.20 -22.43 -3.31
CA ASP A 25 -5.77 -22.71 -4.67
C ASP A 25 -5.24 -21.44 -5.36
N ARG A 26 -3.98 -21.52 -5.81
CA ARG A 26 -3.30 -20.46 -6.56
C ARG A 26 -3.98 -20.12 -7.89
N SER A 27 -4.74 -21.05 -8.46
CA SER A 27 -5.45 -20.86 -9.74
C SER A 27 -6.56 -19.81 -9.66
N ASN A 28 -7.10 -19.56 -8.46
CA ASN A 28 -8.23 -18.65 -8.23
C ASN A 28 -7.83 -17.31 -7.60
N MET A 29 -6.53 -16.98 -7.62
CA MET A 29 -6.05 -15.69 -7.13
C MET A 29 -6.54 -14.56 -8.04
N VAL A 30 -7.32 -13.63 -7.48
CA VAL A 30 -7.82 -12.44 -8.19
C VAL A 30 -7.30 -11.16 -7.53
N LEU A 31 -7.30 -10.06 -8.28
CA LEU A 31 -6.98 -8.75 -7.70
C LEU A 31 -8.14 -8.27 -6.83
N PRO A 32 -7.85 -7.43 -5.81
CA PRO A 32 -8.92 -6.69 -5.15
C PRO A 32 -9.72 -5.88 -6.18
N VAL A 33 -11.04 -6.00 -6.16
CA VAL A 33 -11.95 -5.36 -7.14
C VAL A 33 -11.68 -3.86 -7.27
N ALA A 34 -11.42 -3.18 -6.15
CA ALA A 34 -11.08 -1.77 -6.14
C ALA A 34 -9.78 -1.46 -6.92
N LEU A 35 -8.76 -2.33 -6.81
CA LEU A 35 -7.49 -2.17 -7.52
C LEU A 35 -7.65 -2.44 -9.01
N GLU A 36 -8.38 -3.51 -9.36
CA GLU A 36 -8.66 -3.84 -10.75
C GLU A 36 -9.40 -2.70 -11.46
N GLN A 37 -10.51 -2.23 -10.89
CA GLN A 37 -11.30 -1.13 -11.45
C GLN A 37 -10.49 0.17 -11.55
N TYR A 38 -9.65 0.45 -10.56
CA TYR A 38 -8.79 1.64 -10.60
C TYR A 38 -7.79 1.57 -11.75
N LEU A 39 -7.13 0.43 -11.97
CA LEU A 39 -6.17 0.26 -13.05
C LEU A 39 -6.82 0.27 -14.44
N LEU A 40 -8.07 -0.18 -14.55
CA LEU A 40 -8.86 -0.07 -15.79
C LEU A 40 -9.22 1.38 -16.12
N ASN A 41 -9.58 2.18 -15.10
CA ASN A 41 -9.95 3.59 -15.29
C ASN A 41 -8.75 4.50 -15.56
N TYR A 42 -7.56 4.11 -15.09
CA TYR A 42 -6.33 4.91 -15.18
C TYR A 42 -5.20 4.14 -15.88
N THR A 43 -5.33 3.96 -17.19
CA THR A 43 -4.40 3.19 -18.03
C THR A 43 -3.00 3.81 -18.18
N ASN A 44 -2.83 5.06 -17.77
CA ASN A 44 -1.54 5.76 -17.76
C ASN A 44 -0.64 5.37 -16.57
N ILE A 45 -1.15 4.60 -15.61
CA ILE A 45 -0.39 4.13 -14.45
C ILE A 45 0.65 3.10 -14.93
N LYS A 46 1.92 3.35 -14.59
CA LYS A 46 3.04 2.43 -14.91
C LYS A 46 3.69 1.81 -13.67
N GLY A 47 3.44 2.39 -12.50
CA GLY A 47 4.08 2.00 -11.25
C GLY A 47 3.10 2.03 -10.08
N ILE A 48 3.24 1.06 -9.19
CA ILE A 48 2.38 0.86 -8.02
C ILE A 48 3.27 0.72 -6.78
N ARG A 49 2.98 1.51 -5.75
CA ARG A 49 3.57 1.36 -4.41
C ARG A 49 2.55 0.77 -3.48
N LEU A 50 2.90 -0.34 -2.84
CA LEU A 50 2.05 -1.02 -1.87
C LEU A 50 2.45 -0.59 -0.45
N HIS A 51 1.46 -0.15 0.33
CA HIS A 51 1.61 0.24 1.73
C HIS A 51 0.61 -0.56 2.58
N LEU A 52 0.75 -1.89 2.58
CA LEU A 52 -0.14 -2.78 3.32
C LEU A 52 0.33 -2.97 4.75
N ASP A 53 -0.52 -3.55 5.59
CA ASP A 53 -0.18 -3.91 6.96
C ASP A 53 1.00 -4.91 7.00
N ASN A 54 1.83 -4.80 8.03
CA ASN A 54 2.97 -5.69 8.28
C ASN A 54 2.58 -6.99 9.00
N ASP A 55 1.32 -7.40 8.87
CA ASP A 55 0.86 -8.69 9.35
C ASP A 55 0.98 -9.77 8.26
N GLN A 56 0.60 -11.01 8.59
CA GLN A 56 0.67 -12.12 7.64
C GLN A 56 -0.22 -11.86 6.42
N THR A 57 -1.42 -11.31 6.64
CA THR A 57 -2.41 -11.05 5.59
C THR A 57 -1.91 -10.00 4.60
N GLY A 58 -1.36 -8.88 5.09
CA GLY A 58 -0.81 -7.81 4.26
C GLY A 58 0.43 -8.24 3.48
N LYS A 59 1.28 -9.09 4.07
CA LYS A 59 2.44 -9.69 3.38
C LYS A 59 2.01 -10.61 2.24
N GLU A 60 1.07 -11.52 2.48
CA GLU A 60 0.57 -12.41 1.43
C GLU A 60 -0.15 -11.63 0.34
N CYS A 61 -0.94 -10.61 0.71
CA CYS A 61 -1.61 -9.74 -0.24
C CYS A 61 -0.62 -9.01 -1.16
N SER A 62 0.47 -8.48 -0.59
CA SER A 62 1.54 -7.83 -1.37
C SER A 62 2.18 -8.78 -2.37
N LYS A 63 2.43 -10.05 -1.98
CA LYS A 63 3.01 -11.07 -2.87
C LYS A 63 2.07 -11.40 -4.01
N ILE A 64 0.78 -11.55 -3.75
CA ILE A 64 -0.20 -11.99 -4.75
C ILE A 64 -0.49 -10.87 -5.73
N ILE A 65 -0.67 -9.63 -5.27
CA ILE A 65 -0.77 -8.47 -6.17
C ILE A 65 0.46 -8.42 -7.07
N ARG A 66 1.66 -8.56 -6.50
CA ARG A 66 2.89 -8.59 -7.31
C ARG A 66 2.88 -9.72 -8.33
N LEU A 67 2.49 -10.92 -7.94
CA LEU A 67 2.46 -12.08 -8.84
C LEU A 67 1.51 -11.86 -10.02
N LEU A 68 0.31 -11.32 -9.76
CA LEU A 68 -0.74 -11.16 -10.77
C LEU A 68 -0.44 -10.08 -11.81
N ILE A 69 0.28 -9.01 -11.44
CA ILE A 69 0.43 -7.84 -12.31
C ILE A 69 1.87 -7.35 -12.52
N LYS A 70 2.90 -8.08 -12.05
CA LYS A 70 4.31 -7.74 -12.27
C LYS A 70 4.73 -7.59 -13.74
N GLU A 71 4.07 -8.29 -14.65
CA GLU A 71 4.40 -8.24 -16.08
C GLU A 71 3.95 -6.92 -16.74
N LYS A 72 2.98 -6.22 -16.14
CA LYS A 72 2.40 -5.00 -16.69
C LYS A 72 2.82 -3.73 -15.95
N TYR A 73 3.19 -3.83 -14.67
CA TYR A 73 3.47 -2.68 -13.81
C TYR A 73 4.75 -2.85 -13.00
N VAL A 74 5.45 -1.76 -12.75
CA VAL A 74 6.56 -1.72 -11.79
C VAL A 74 6.00 -1.67 -10.37
N ILE A 75 6.24 -2.70 -9.58
CA ILE A 75 5.64 -2.84 -8.24
C ILE A 75 6.72 -2.74 -7.16
N VAL A 76 6.54 -1.79 -6.24
CA VAL A 76 7.39 -1.59 -5.06
C VAL A 76 6.58 -1.88 -3.81
N ASN A 77 7.10 -2.73 -2.94
CA ASN A 77 6.50 -2.95 -1.63
C ASN A 77 7.14 -1.99 -0.62
N ASP A 78 6.43 -0.92 -0.29
CA ASP A 78 6.79 0.12 0.69
C ASP A 78 5.98 -0.06 2.00
N SER A 79 5.57 -1.29 2.32
CA SER A 79 4.93 -1.64 3.60
C SER A 79 5.94 -1.50 4.75
N PRO A 80 5.51 -1.08 5.95
CA PRO A 80 6.41 -0.90 7.08
C PRO A 80 7.04 -2.24 7.49
N THR A 81 8.34 -2.23 7.81
CA THR A 81 9.06 -3.44 8.23
C THR A 81 9.12 -3.61 9.75
N LYS A 82 9.09 -2.50 10.49
CA LYS A 82 9.25 -2.46 11.96
C LYS A 82 7.97 -2.11 12.73
N PHE A 83 6.95 -1.64 12.04
CA PHE A 83 5.69 -1.18 12.64
C PHE A 83 4.55 -2.01 12.08
N LYS A 84 3.41 -2.07 12.78
CA LYS A 84 2.23 -2.80 12.33
C LYS A 84 1.71 -2.23 11.01
N ASP A 85 1.61 -0.92 10.92
CA ASP A 85 1.03 -0.23 9.77
C ASP A 85 1.68 1.15 9.58
N VAL A 86 1.37 1.79 8.45
CA VAL A 86 1.93 3.11 8.13
C VAL A 86 1.48 4.16 9.16
N ASN A 87 0.28 4.03 9.74
CA ASN A 87 -0.20 4.97 10.74
C ASN A 87 0.66 4.90 12.02
N GLU A 88 0.98 3.70 12.50
CA GLU A 88 1.85 3.50 13.65
C GLU A 88 3.26 4.07 13.38
N MET A 89 3.83 3.77 12.20
CA MET A 89 5.11 4.34 11.78
C MET A 89 5.10 5.88 11.82
N LEU A 90 4.05 6.49 11.26
CA LEU A 90 3.91 7.95 11.22
C LEU A 90 3.75 8.56 12.62
N ILE A 91 3.02 7.92 13.53
CA ILE A 91 2.87 8.38 14.92
C ILE A 91 4.24 8.39 15.61
N LYS A 92 5.00 7.30 15.51
CA LYS A 92 6.33 7.19 16.16
C LYS A 92 7.34 8.20 15.58
N ASN A 93 7.32 8.43 14.27
CA ASN A 93 8.19 9.41 13.61
C ASN A 93 7.84 10.85 14.03
N LYS A 94 6.56 11.19 14.20
CA LYS A 94 6.15 12.49 14.74
C LYS A 94 6.65 12.70 16.17
N THR A 95 6.60 11.67 17.01
CA THR A 95 7.09 11.75 18.39
C THR A 95 8.60 11.98 18.43
N ARG A 96 9.38 11.31 17.56
CA ARG A 96 10.84 11.53 17.45
C ARG A 96 11.19 12.96 17.05
N HIS A 97 10.54 13.50 16.03
CA HIS A 97 10.78 14.89 15.61
C HIS A 97 10.42 15.90 16.71
N LYS A 98 9.38 15.64 17.51
CA LYS A 98 9.04 16.53 18.64
C LYS A 98 10.14 16.54 19.71
N VAL A 99 10.76 15.39 20.00
CA VAL A 99 11.85 15.28 20.98
C VAL A 99 13.13 15.96 20.49
N GLU A 100 13.46 15.87 19.20
CA GLU A 100 14.62 16.55 18.61
C GLU A 100 14.49 18.08 18.61
N ILE A 101 13.28 18.62 18.40
CA ILE A 101 13.03 20.07 18.42
C ILE A 101 13.07 20.63 19.86
N MET A 102 12.90 19.78 20.88
CA MET A 102 12.90 20.17 22.30
C MET A 102 14.26 20.00 22.99
N LYS A 103 15.32 19.64 22.24
CA LYS A 103 16.71 19.63 22.70
C LYS A 103 17.44 20.84 22.16
#